data_AF-A0A651FLS6-F1
#
_entry.id   AF-A0A651FLS6-F1
#
_cell.length_a   1.000
_cell.length_b   1.000
_cell.length_c   1.000
_cell.angle_alpha   90.00
_cell.angle_beta   90.00
_cell.angle_gamma   90.00
#
_symmetry.space_group_name_H-M   'P 1'
#
loop_
_entity.id
_entity.type
_entity.pdbx_description
1 polymer ?
#
loop_
_entity_poly.entity_id
_entity_poly.type
_entity_poly.pdbx_seq_one_letter_code
_entity_poly.pdbx_strand_id
1 'polypeptide(L)'
;MVRRDGAAALVRVHAVRGSAPRDVGACMAVRPDGAFHGTIGGGSLEWEALADARAALADGRGPARFRDYALGPDLGQCCGGRAVIGVETFDARDEEALATLAAAERNGTFAVECALDIDGRVMRAILSSEKGAEEGQEIKR
;
A
#
# COMPACT_ATOMS: atom_id res chain seq x y z
N MET A 1 7.84 1.27 -12.33
CA MET A 1 8.58 2.40 -11.71
C MET A 1 9.95 1.92 -11.29
N VAL A 2 10.09 1.03 -10.29
CA VAL A 2 11.40 0.49 -9.84
C VAL A 2 12.36 0.10 -11.00
N ARG A 3 11.94 -0.78 -11.93
CA ARG A 3 12.78 -1.17 -13.09
C ARG A 3 13.29 -0.02 -13.95
N ARG A 4 12.49 1.04 -14.11
CA ARG A 4 12.78 2.17 -14.99
C ARG A 4 13.53 3.28 -14.26
N ASP A 5 13.12 3.55 -13.03
CA ASP A 5 13.48 4.73 -12.26
C ASP A 5 14.45 4.39 -11.09
N GLY A 6 14.82 3.12 -10.92
CA GLY A 6 15.69 2.60 -9.86
C GLY A 6 15.01 2.41 -8.50
N ALA A 7 14.03 3.26 -8.19
CA ALA A 7 13.27 3.22 -6.94
C ALA A 7 11.82 3.70 -7.15
N ALA A 8 10.95 3.42 -6.18
CA ALA A 8 9.60 3.97 -6.09
C ALA A 8 9.11 3.93 -4.64
N ALA A 9 8.17 4.81 -4.29
CA ALA A 9 7.44 4.70 -3.04
C ALA A 9 5.99 4.31 -3.31
N LEU A 10 5.42 3.47 -2.45
CA LEU A 10 3.99 3.19 -2.39
C LEU A 10 3.39 3.94 -1.21
N VAL A 11 2.44 4.81 -1.51
CA VAL A 11 1.59 5.48 -0.53
C VAL A 11 0.27 4.74 -0.47
N ARG A 12 -0.22 4.39 0.73
CA ARG A 12 -1.47 3.64 0.89
C ARG A 12 -2.29 4.11 2.08
N VAL A 13 -3.62 4.14 1.91
CA VAL A 13 -4.56 4.30 3.01
C VAL A 13 -4.69 2.97 3.77
N HIS A 14 -4.21 2.92 5.01
CA HIS A 14 -4.24 1.73 5.87
C HIS A 14 -5.46 1.67 6.78
N ALA A 15 -5.94 2.82 7.24
CA ALA A 15 -7.12 2.91 8.08
C ALA A 15 -7.84 4.23 7.84
N VAL A 16 -9.15 4.22 7.98
CA VAL A 16 -10.01 5.39 7.93
C VAL A 16 -10.91 5.38 9.16
N ARG A 17 -11.08 6.54 9.79
CA ARG A 17 -12.06 6.77 10.85
C ARG A 17 -12.93 7.96 10.47
N GLY A 18 -14.24 7.74 10.31
CA GLY A 18 -15.16 8.77 9.82
C GLY A 18 -15.05 8.94 8.30
N SER A 19 -15.37 10.12 7.79
CA SER A 19 -15.36 10.40 6.34
C SER A 19 -13.94 10.63 5.82
N ALA A 20 -13.58 9.96 4.73
CA ALA A 20 -12.35 10.19 3.99
C ALA A 20 -12.63 10.24 2.48
N PRO A 21 -11.77 10.89 1.68
CA PRO A 21 -11.96 10.98 0.23
C PRO A 21 -11.77 9.65 -0.50
N ARG A 22 -11.05 8.69 0.10
CA ARG A 22 -10.90 7.31 -0.38
C ARG A 22 -10.93 6.29 0.75
N ASP A 23 -11.32 5.08 0.40
CA ASP A 23 -11.36 3.93 1.30
C ASP A 23 -9.97 3.32 1.54
N VAL A 24 -9.91 2.47 2.57
CA VAL A 24 -8.74 1.63 2.87
C VAL A 24 -8.34 0.83 1.62
N GLY A 25 -7.03 0.77 1.36
CA GLY A 25 -6.46 0.10 0.20
C GLY A 25 -6.20 1.02 -1.00
N ALA A 26 -6.82 2.21 -1.04
CA ALA A 26 -6.46 3.22 -2.04
C ALA A 26 -4.96 3.55 -1.96
N CYS A 27 -4.32 3.67 -3.12
CA CYS A 27 -2.88 3.82 -3.18
C CYS A 27 -2.41 4.72 -4.33
N MET A 28 -1.21 5.25 -4.14
CA MET A 28 -0.49 6.08 -5.09
C MET A 28 0.97 5.63 -5.12
N ALA A 29 1.49 5.34 -6.31
CA ALA A 29 2.89 5.00 -6.52
C ALA A 29 3.66 6.24 -6.98
N VAL A 30 4.76 6.57 -6.30
CA VAL A 30 5.53 7.80 -6.47
C VAL A 30 6.94 7.47 -6.97
N ARG A 31 7.42 8.24 -7.95
CA ARG A 31 8.77 8.14 -8.50
C ARG A 31 9.74 9.11 -7.83
N PRO A 32 11.06 8.87 -7.92
CA PRO A 32 12.07 9.81 -7.40
C PRO A 32 11.98 11.22 -8.02
N ASP A 33 11.56 11.33 -9.29
CA ASP A 33 11.34 12.61 -9.98
C ASP A 33 10.06 13.35 -9.53
N GLY A 34 9.30 12.76 -8.60
CA GLY A 34 8.07 13.33 -8.04
C GLY A 34 6.81 13.05 -8.84
N ALA A 35 6.90 12.46 -10.04
CA ALA A 35 5.71 12.05 -10.76
C ALA A 35 5.15 10.75 -10.21
N PHE A 36 3.83 10.57 -10.31
CA PHE A 36 3.11 9.51 -9.61
C PHE A 36 1.97 8.92 -10.43
N HIS A 37 1.42 7.80 -9.96
CA HIS A 37 0.26 7.12 -10.53
C HIS A 37 -0.66 6.64 -9.41
N GLY A 38 -1.97 6.72 -9.61
CA GLY A 38 -2.96 6.44 -8.56
C GLY A 38 -3.31 7.69 -7.75
N THR A 39 -4.19 7.51 -6.77
CA THR A 39 -4.74 8.59 -5.94
C THR A 39 -5.16 8.02 -4.60
N ILE A 40 -4.94 8.80 -3.53
CA ILE A 40 -5.45 8.51 -2.18
C ILE A 40 -6.56 9.47 -1.75
N GLY A 41 -7.00 10.37 -2.63
CA GLY A 41 -8.19 11.19 -2.42
C GLY A 41 -8.14 12.64 -2.88
N GLY A 42 -7.04 13.11 -3.46
CA GLY A 42 -6.90 14.48 -3.91
C GLY A 42 -6.53 15.47 -2.81
N GLY A 43 -6.40 16.74 -3.22
CA GLY A 43 -6.26 17.88 -2.31
C GLY A 43 -4.97 17.89 -1.50
N SER A 44 -5.00 18.53 -0.33
CA SER A 44 -3.83 18.73 0.53
C SER A 44 -3.24 17.42 1.05
N LEU A 45 -4.09 16.39 1.24
CA LEU A 45 -3.65 15.06 1.68
C LEU A 45 -2.65 14.46 0.70
N GLU A 46 -2.92 14.54 -0.61
CA GLU A 46 -1.99 14.02 -1.62
C GLU A 46 -0.69 14.81 -1.69
N TRP A 47 -0.75 16.14 -1.52
CA TRP A 47 0.46 16.97 -1.50
C TRP A 47 1.37 16.62 -0.32
N GLU A 48 0.82 16.48 0.88
CA GLU A 48 1.59 16.07 2.05
C GLU A 48 2.12 14.63 1.91
N ALA A 49 1.29 13.70 1.46
CA ALA A 49 1.72 12.32 1.27
C ALA A 49 2.79 12.19 0.17
N LEU A 50 2.73 13.02 -0.88
CA LEU A 50 3.76 13.11 -1.91
C LEU A 50 5.08 13.65 -1.35
N ALA A 51 5.02 14.66 -0.47
CA ALA A 51 6.19 15.18 0.22
C ALA A 51 6.83 14.11 1.13
N ASP A 52 6.03 13.40 1.92
CA ASP A 52 6.47 12.29 2.77
C ASP A 52 7.11 11.16 1.93
N ALA A 53 6.50 10.81 0.80
CA ALA A 53 7.02 9.81 -0.14
C ALA A 53 8.37 10.21 -0.73
N ARG A 54 8.52 11.48 -1.13
CA ARG A 54 9.80 12.00 -1.67
C ARG A 54 10.88 12.05 -0.61
N ALA A 55 10.54 12.43 0.63
CA ALA A 55 11.48 12.39 1.74
C ALA A 55 11.93 10.95 2.02
N ALA A 56 10.99 9.99 2.06
CA ALA A 56 11.33 8.58 2.24
C ALA A 56 12.23 8.06 1.11
N LEU A 57 11.95 8.41 -0.15
CA LEU A 57 12.80 8.03 -1.29
C LEU A 57 14.20 8.63 -1.23
N ALA A 58 14.34 9.86 -0.72
CA ALA A 58 15.63 10.51 -0.55
C ALA A 58 16.48 9.82 0.53
N ASP A 59 15.84 9.34 1.60
CA ASP A 59 16.49 8.54 2.64
C ASP A 59 16.85 7.12 2.16
N GLY A 60 16.23 6.67 1.07
CA GLY A 60 16.48 5.38 0.44
C GLY A 60 15.73 4.23 1.12
N ARG A 61 16.31 3.02 1.07
CA ARG A 61 15.69 1.82 1.63
C ARG A 61 15.63 1.92 3.15
N GLY A 62 14.42 1.92 3.70
CA GLY A 62 14.20 1.98 5.14
C GLY A 62 12.84 1.42 5.58
N PRO A 63 12.50 1.56 6.88
CA PRO A 63 11.23 1.11 7.43
C PRO A 63 10.03 1.83 6.79
N ALA A 64 8.88 1.18 6.83
CA ALA A 64 7.63 1.80 6.46
C ALA A 64 7.28 2.94 7.42
N ARG A 65 6.84 4.08 6.87
CA ARG A 65 6.42 5.24 7.65
C ARG A 65 4.91 5.28 7.70
N PHE A 66 4.34 5.48 8.89
CA PHE A 66 2.90 5.63 9.06
C PHE A 66 2.62 6.98 9.70
N ARG A 67 1.68 7.72 9.11
CA ARG A 67 1.25 9.02 9.63
C ARG A 67 -0.28 9.09 9.64
N ASP A 68 -0.80 9.64 10.73
CA ASP A 68 -2.23 9.78 10.95
C ASP A 68 -2.67 11.21 10.65
N TYR A 69 -3.43 11.35 9.56
CA TYR A 69 -3.90 12.62 9.03
C TYR A 69 -5.30 12.94 9.54
N ALA A 70 -5.47 14.10 10.18
CA ALA A 70 -6.79 14.68 10.38
C ALA A 70 -7.25 15.28 9.05
N LEU A 71 -8.37 14.80 8.50
CA LEU A 71 -8.88 15.20 7.19
C LEU A 71 -9.80 16.42 7.27
N GLY A 72 -9.99 16.99 8.47
CA GLY A 72 -10.88 18.11 8.72
C GLY A 72 -10.38 19.45 8.17
N PRO A 73 -10.96 20.57 8.63
CA PRO A 73 -10.63 21.92 8.17
C PRO A 73 -9.14 22.26 8.27
N ASP A 74 -8.43 21.67 9.24
CA ASP A 74 -7.00 21.85 9.46
C ASP A 74 -6.14 21.38 8.27
N LEU A 75 -6.66 20.48 7.44
CA LEU A 75 -6.04 20.04 6.18
C LEU A 75 -6.63 20.75 4.95
N GLY A 76 -7.55 21.70 5.14
CA GLY A 76 -8.28 22.36 4.05
C GLY A 76 -9.20 21.43 3.27
N GLN A 77 -9.71 20.37 3.90
CA GLN A 77 -10.57 19.36 3.28
C GLN A 77 -11.97 19.37 3.93
N CYS A 78 -12.98 18.95 3.16
CA CYS A 78 -14.37 18.89 3.65
C CYS A 78 -14.69 17.62 4.48
N CYS A 79 -13.76 16.65 4.49
CA CYS A 79 -13.96 15.36 5.15
C CYS A 79 -13.62 15.43 6.65
N GLY A 80 -14.59 15.39 7.55
CA GLY A 80 -14.33 15.48 9.01
C GLY A 80 -13.64 14.28 9.68
N GLY A 81 -13.11 13.31 8.92
CA GLY A 81 -12.53 12.08 9.45
C GLY A 81 -11.02 12.10 9.66
N ARG A 82 -10.43 10.91 9.79
CA ARG A 82 -8.98 10.68 9.88
C ARG A 82 -8.56 9.52 9.00
N ALA A 83 -7.34 9.57 8.49
CA ALA A 83 -6.75 8.47 7.71
C ALA A 83 -5.31 8.19 8.13
N VAL A 84 -4.99 6.92 8.32
CA VAL A 84 -3.61 6.46 8.49
C VAL A 84 -3.04 6.17 7.11
N ILE A 85 -2.03 6.93 6.73
CA ILE A 85 -1.31 6.78 5.47
C ILE A 85 0.03 6.11 5.74
N GLY A 86 0.29 5.02 5.02
CA GLY A 86 1.57 4.31 4.99
C GLY A 86 2.39 4.71 3.79
N VAL A 87 3.70 4.84 3.96
CA VAL A 87 4.69 5.08 2.91
C VAL A 87 5.76 3.99 2.99
N GLU A 88 5.91 3.25 1.90
CA GLU A 88 6.91 2.19 1.75
C GLU A 88 7.81 2.51 0.56
N THR A 89 9.12 2.39 0.70
CA THR A 89 10.07 2.56 -0.40
C THR A 89 10.48 1.21 -0.97
N PHE A 90 10.66 1.13 -2.28
CA PHE A 90 11.12 -0.04 -3.00
C PHE A 90 12.28 0.31 -3.93
N ASP A 91 13.20 -0.64 -4.11
CA ASP A 91 14.31 -0.54 -5.07
C ASP A 91 14.55 -1.87 -5.79
N ALA A 92 15.62 -1.96 -6.58
CA ALA A 92 15.96 -3.14 -7.38
C ALA A 92 16.00 -4.47 -6.58
N ARG A 93 16.33 -4.42 -5.28
CA ARG A 93 16.36 -5.61 -4.41
C ARG A 93 14.97 -6.16 -4.10
N ASP A 94 13.92 -5.35 -4.29
CA ASP A 94 12.53 -5.74 -4.08
C ASP A 94 11.87 -6.19 -5.39
N GLU A 95 12.59 -6.20 -6.51
CA GLU A 95 12.04 -6.46 -7.84
C GLU A 95 11.38 -7.83 -7.96
N GLU A 96 11.99 -8.88 -7.41
CA GLU A 96 11.47 -10.24 -7.48
C GLU A 96 10.13 -10.37 -6.74
N ALA A 97 10.06 -9.81 -5.53
CA ALA A 97 8.82 -9.78 -4.74
C ALA A 97 7.73 -8.99 -5.45
N LEU A 98 8.06 -7.82 -6.01
CA LEU A 98 7.13 -7.00 -6.80
C LEU A 98 6.67 -7.72 -8.07
N ALA A 99 7.57 -8.43 -8.76
CA ALA A 99 7.23 -9.19 -9.96
C ALA A 99 6.25 -10.34 -9.64
N THR A 100 6.45 -11.00 -8.51
CA THR A 100 5.55 -12.05 -7.99
C THR A 100 4.16 -11.49 -7.72
N LEU A 101 4.06 -10.37 -7.00
CA LEU A 101 2.77 -9.72 -6.72
C LEU A 101 2.09 -9.23 -8.00
N ALA A 102 2.83 -8.63 -8.93
CA ALA A 102 2.28 -8.17 -10.20
C ALA A 102 1.82 -9.34 -11.09
N ALA A 103 2.47 -10.51 -11.00
CA ALA A 103 2.03 -11.71 -11.70
C ALA A 103 0.73 -12.26 -11.10
N ALA A 104 0.61 -12.27 -9.77
CA ALA A 104 -0.62 -12.67 -9.09
C ALA A 104 -1.79 -11.76 -9.46
N GLU A 105 -1.58 -10.44 -9.51
CA GLU A 105 -2.60 -9.47 -9.92
C GLU A 105 -3.12 -9.70 -11.34
N ARG A 106 -2.22 -10.04 -12.29
CA ARG A 106 -2.62 -10.39 -13.66
C ARG A 106 -3.44 -11.68 -13.75
N ASN A 107 -3.26 -12.59 -12.79
CA ASN A 107 -3.99 -13.85 -12.72
C ASN A 107 -5.35 -13.71 -12.01
N GLY A 108 -5.68 -12.52 -11.51
CA GLY A 108 -6.96 -12.19 -10.89
C GLY A 108 -6.82 -11.75 -9.44
N THR A 109 -7.92 -11.83 -8.70
CA THR A 109 -7.94 -11.46 -7.28
C THR A 109 -7.14 -12.45 -6.45
N PHE A 110 -6.27 -11.93 -5.59
CA PHE A 110 -5.46 -12.70 -4.66
C PHE A 110 -5.44 -12.01 -3.30
N ALA A 111 -5.12 -12.78 -2.26
CA ALA A 111 -4.92 -12.26 -0.92
C ALA A 111 -3.43 -12.31 -0.57
N VAL A 112 -3.01 -11.35 0.24
CA VAL A 112 -1.66 -11.34 0.83
C VAL A 112 -1.77 -11.22 2.33
N GLU A 113 -0.90 -11.92 3.01
CA GLU A 113 -0.57 -11.64 4.40
C GLU A 113 0.57 -10.61 4.43
N CYS A 114 0.43 -9.62 5.29
CA CYS A 114 1.41 -8.56 5.48
C CYS A 114 1.99 -8.65 6.89
N ALA A 115 3.32 -8.59 7.01
CA ALA A 115 4.02 -8.52 8.27
C ALA A 115 5.14 -7.47 8.19
N LEU A 116 5.60 -6.97 9.34
CA LEU A 116 6.82 -6.18 9.41
C LEU A 116 8.02 -7.10 9.65
N ASP A 117 9.09 -6.91 8.89
CA ASP A 117 10.38 -7.54 9.19
C ASP A 117 11.11 -6.82 10.33
N ILE A 118 12.32 -7.32 10.66
CA ILE A 118 13.15 -6.76 11.73
C ILE A 118 13.63 -5.32 11.43
N ASP A 119 13.68 -4.94 10.16
CA ASP A 119 14.04 -3.60 9.69
C ASP A 119 12.82 -2.68 9.58
N GLY A 120 11.64 -3.16 10.00
CA GLY A 120 10.38 -2.41 9.95
C GLY A 120 9.82 -2.23 8.53
N ARG A 121 10.23 -3.06 7.57
CA ARG A 121 9.68 -3.06 6.20
C ARG A 121 8.50 -4.00 6.12
N VAL A 122 7.52 -3.65 5.28
CA VAL A 122 6.34 -4.48 5.07
C VAL A 122 6.67 -5.60 4.08
N MET A 123 6.69 -6.82 4.59
CA MET A 123 6.78 -8.04 3.81
C MET A 123 5.40 -8.55 3.43
N ARG A 124 5.28 -9.12 2.24
CA ARG A 124 4.03 -9.63 1.69
C ARG A 124 4.21 -11.06 1.21
N ALA A 125 3.37 -11.96 1.69
CA ALA A 125 3.28 -13.33 1.22
C ALA A 125 1.90 -13.56 0.61
N ILE A 126 1.84 -14.13 -0.60
CA ILE A 126 0.56 -14.50 -1.22
C ILE A 126 -0.02 -15.67 -0.42
N LEU A 127 -1.28 -15.53 -0.01
CA LEU A 127 -2.02 -16.61 0.60
C LEU A 127 -2.49 -17.58 -0.48
N SER A 128 -1.97 -18.80 -0.46
CA SER A 128 -2.49 -19.90 -1.27
C SER A 128 -3.93 -20.19 -0.84
N SER A 129 -4.88 -20.16 -1.77
CA SER A 129 -6.22 -20.69 -1.49
C SER A 129 -6.11 -22.20 -1.30
N GLU A 130 -6.16 -22.67 -0.06
CA GLU A 130 -6.50 -24.08 0.18
C GLU A 130 -7.94 -24.29 -0.28
N LYS A 131 -8.13 -25.00 -1.40
CA LYS A 131 -9.40 -25.61 -1.76
C LYS A 131 -9.70 -26.74 -0.76
N GLY A 132 -10.28 -26.40 0.38
CA GLY A 132 -10.97 -27.36 1.23
C GLY A 132 -12.35 -27.68 0.64
N ALA A 133 -12.39 -28.60 -0.33
CA ALA A 133 -13.61 -29.22 -0.81
C ALA A 133 -13.53 -30.73 -0.56
N GLU A 134 -13.74 -31.15 0.69
CA GLU A 134 -14.13 -32.51 1.03
C GLU A 134 -15.64 -32.53 1.32
N GLU A 135 -16.44 -32.56 0.25
CA GLU A 135 -17.77 -33.16 0.29
C GLU A 135 -17.59 -34.65 -0.03
N GLY A 136 -17.71 -35.50 0.99
CA GLY A 136 -17.44 -36.93 0.86
C GLY A 136 -18.02 -37.77 1.99
N GLN A 137 -19.24 -38.22 1.76
CA GLN A 137 -19.77 -39.53 2.20
C GLN A 137 -20.44 -39.62 3.59
N GLU A 138 -21.71 -39.22 3.62
CA GLU A 138 -22.69 -39.70 4.60
C GLU A 138 -22.98 -41.20 4.34
N ILE A 139 -22.40 -42.08 5.15
CA ILE A 139 -22.72 -43.51 5.20
C ILE A 139 -23.89 -43.67 6.19
N LYS A 140 -25.11 -43.83 5.68
CA LYS A 140 -26.24 -44.37 6.46
C LYS A 140 -26.37 -45.87 6.17
N ARG A 141 -26.23 -46.66 7.23
CA ARG A 141 -26.67 -48.07 7.29
C ARG A 141 -28.15 -48.11 7.64
#